data_AF-A0A6J6LDS7-F1
#
_entry.id   AF-A0A6J6LDS7-F1
#
_cell.length_a   1.000
_cell.length_b   1.000
_cell.length_c   1.000
_cell.angle_alpha   90.00
_cell.angle_beta   90.00
_cell.angle_gamma   90.00
#
_symmetry.space_group_name_H-M   'P 1'
#
loop_
_entity.id
_entity.type
_entity.pdbx_description
1 polymer ?
#
loop_
_entity_poly.entity_id
_entity_poly.type
_entity_poly.pdbx_seq_one_letter_code
_entity_poly.pdbx_strand_id
1 'polypeptide(L)'
;MADTKFEFGLGLVGTNKDQIVLADEVLTPDSSRYWPADQWVPGQAQPSYDKQFVRDWLTSPASGWDKNSGEAPPALPEDVIEKTRERYVAAYEQLTGQKFS
;
A
#
# COMPACT_ATOMS: atom_id res chain seq x y z
N MET A 1 10.08 3.97 6.01
CA MET A 1 8.62 4.21 6.10
C MET A 1 8.40 5.71 6.17
N ALA A 2 7.56 6.26 5.31
CA ALA A 2 7.35 7.70 5.19
C ALA A 2 6.16 8.20 6.02
N ASP A 3 5.02 7.49 5.94
CA ASP A 3 3.80 7.78 6.70
C ASP A 3 2.93 6.51 6.82
N THR A 4 1.94 6.56 7.71
CA THR A 4 0.94 5.50 7.93
C THR A 4 -0.38 6.09 8.41
N LYS A 5 -1.49 5.40 8.09
CA LYS A 5 -2.81 5.64 8.67
C LYS A 5 -3.09 4.59 9.76
N PHE A 6 -3.63 5.02 10.89
CA PHE A 6 -4.18 4.13 11.91
C PHE A 6 -5.67 4.41 12.10
N GLU A 7 -6.40 3.37 12.48
CA GLU A 7 -7.76 3.50 12.98
C GLU A 7 -7.84 2.99 14.41
N PHE A 8 -8.62 3.68 15.24
CA PHE A 8 -8.76 3.38 16.65
C PHE A 8 -10.22 3.31 17.04
N GLY A 9 -10.54 2.36 17.92
CA GLY A 9 -11.82 2.27 18.61
C GLY A 9 -11.70 2.63 20.09
N LEU A 10 -12.84 2.91 20.73
CA LEU A 10 -12.95 3.01 22.19
C LEU A 10 -13.55 1.72 22.73
N GLY A 11 -12.84 1.02 23.61
CA GLY A 11 -13.36 -0.20 24.24
C GLY A 11 -14.54 0.11 25.15
N LEU A 12 -15.71 -0.45 24.87
CA LEU A 12 -16.93 -0.18 25.66
C LEU A 12 -17.14 -1.20 26.78
N VAL A 13 -16.54 -2.39 26.65
CA VAL A 13 -16.70 -3.54 27.56
C VAL A 13 -15.42 -4.39 27.58
N GLY A 14 -15.36 -5.36 28.50
CA GLY A 14 -14.27 -6.33 28.58
C GLY A 14 -12.97 -5.73 29.15
N THR A 15 -11.85 -6.41 28.90
CA THR A 15 -10.54 -6.06 29.46
C THR A 15 -10.00 -4.70 29.00
N ASN A 16 -10.50 -4.19 27.87
CA ASN A 16 -10.06 -2.93 27.28
C ASN A 16 -11.10 -1.81 27.47
N LYS A 17 -12.03 -1.95 28.43
CA LYS A 17 -13.05 -0.92 28.70
C LYS A 17 -12.39 0.44 28.99
N ASP A 18 -12.93 1.48 28.37
CA ASP A 18 -12.49 2.88 28.43
C ASP A 18 -11.07 3.12 27.90
N GLN A 19 -10.51 2.17 27.14
CA GLN A 19 -9.20 2.29 26.50
C GLN A 19 -9.33 2.54 24.99
N ILE A 20 -8.38 3.29 24.43
CA ILE A 20 -8.18 3.40 22.98
C ILE A 20 -7.55 2.09 22.51
N VAL A 21 -8.18 1.44 21.55
CA VAL A 21 -7.74 0.16 20.98
C VAL A 21 -7.36 0.38 19.53
N LEU A 22 -6.15 -0.02 19.16
CA LEU A 22 -5.73 -0.07 17.76
C LEU A 22 -6.57 -1.10 17.02
N ALA A 23 -7.14 -0.68 15.90
CA ALA A 23 -7.99 -1.50 15.03
C ALA A 23 -7.43 -1.50 13.60
N ASP A 24 -8.20 -2.08 12.68
CA ASP A 24 -7.88 -2.19 11.25
C ASP A 24 -6.50 -2.82 10.99
N GLU A 25 -5.99 -2.71 9.76
CA GLU A 25 -4.62 -3.07 9.43
C GLU A 25 -3.60 -2.02 9.91
N VAL A 26 -2.39 -2.49 10.19
CA VAL A 26 -1.35 -1.72 10.86
C VAL A 26 -0.03 -1.95 10.12
N LEU A 27 0.58 -0.87 9.64
CA LEU A 27 1.90 -0.89 9.01
C LEU A 27 2.00 -1.84 7.79
N THR A 28 0.90 -1.97 7.05
CA THR A 28 0.87 -2.68 5.77
C THR A 28 1.23 -1.73 4.62
N PRO A 29 1.63 -2.21 3.44
CA PRO A 29 1.84 -1.33 2.27
C PRO A 29 0.56 -0.66 1.76
N ASP A 30 -0.62 -1.09 2.24
CA ASP A 30 -1.91 -0.45 1.95
C ASP A 30 -2.16 0.76 2.85
N SER A 31 -1.82 0.63 4.13
CA SER A 31 -1.99 1.67 5.15
C SER A 31 -0.80 2.61 5.29
N SER A 32 0.36 2.24 4.72
CA SER A 32 1.64 2.95 4.87
C SER A 32 2.39 3.14 3.56
N ARG A 33 3.08 4.27 3.43
CA ARG A 33 4.02 4.49 2.32
C ARG A 33 5.41 3.97 2.68
N TYR A 34 5.83 2.89 2.02
CA TYR A 34 7.16 2.32 2.15
C TYR A 34 8.05 2.77 0.99
N TRP A 35 9.09 3.54 1.32
CA TRP A 35 10.15 3.94 0.38
C TRP A 35 11.43 3.14 0.66
N PRO A 36 12.12 2.63 -0.38
CA PRO A 36 13.45 2.08 -0.24
C PRO A 36 14.40 3.18 0.23
N ALA A 37 15.05 2.98 1.39
CA ALA A 37 15.90 4.00 1.98
C ALA A 37 17.16 4.29 1.15
N ASP A 38 17.64 3.31 0.40
CA ASP A 38 18.80 3.37 -0.50
C ASP A 38 18.53 4.14 -1.80
N GLN A 39 17.25 4.35 -2.15
CA GLN A 39 16.83 5.07 -3.36
C GLN A 39 16.17 6.42 -3.06
N TRP A 40 16.07 6.78 -1.78
CA TRP A 40 15.40 8.01 -1.37
C TRP A 40 16.23 9.25 -1.71
N VAL A 41 15.61 10.26 -2.32
CA VAL A 41 16.24 11.54 -2.65
C VAL A 41 15.26 12.69 -2.38
N PRO A 42 15.62 13.73 -1.62
CA PRO A 42 14.70 14.82 -1.31
C PRO A 42 14.31 15.61 -2.58
N GLY A 43 13.07 16.10 -2.62
CA GLY A 43 12.59 16.99 -3.68
C GLY A 43 12.06 16.32 -4.95
N GLN A 44 11.95 14.99 -5.00
CA GLN A 44 11.39 14.24 -6.13
C GLN A 44 10.34 13.21 -5.70
N ALA A 45 9.68 12.58 -6.68
CA ALA A 45 8.84 11.42 -6.43
C ALA A 45 9.71 10.24 -5.99
N GLN A 46 9.26 9.50 -4.97
CA GLN A 46 9.99 8.37 -4.42
C GLN A 46 9.46 7.05 -5.00
N PRO A 47 10.33 6.07 -5.26
CA PRO A 47 9.88 4.70 -5.48
C PRO A 47 9.08 4.22 -4.27
N SER A 48 7.94 3.57 -4.52
CA SER A 48 7.11 3.02 -3.44
C SER A 48 6.84 1.54 -3.61
N TYR A 49 6.79 0.83 -2.49
CA TYR A 49 6.36 -0.59 -2.43
C TYR A 49 4.83 -0.75 -2.38
N ASP A 50 4.08 0.35 -2.42
CA ASP A 50 2.62 0.36 -2.31
C ASP A 50 1.90 0.26 -3.68
N LYS A 51 0.62 0.62 -3.69
CA LYS A 51 -0.28 0.66 -4.86
C LYS A 51 0.17 1.62 -5.98
N GLN A 52 1.28 2.35 -5.83
CA GLN A 52 1.75 3.31 -6.82
C GLN A 52 1.95 2.66 -8.20
N PHE A 53 2.43 1.42 -8.26
CA PHE A 53 2.60 0.72 -9.55
C PHE A 53 1.28 0.53 -10.32
N VAL A 54 0.22 0.14 -9.61
CA VAL A 54 -1.12 0.00 -10.20
C VAL A 54 -1.67 1.37 -10.62
N ARG A 55 -1.48 2.40 -9.78
CA ARG A 55 -1.93 3.77 -10.07
C ARG A 55 -1.23 4.36 -11.29
N ASP A 56 0.09 4.15 -11.40
CA ASP A 56 0.89 4.61 -12.53
C ASP A 56 0.42 3.93 -13.82
N TRP A 57 0.16 2.62 -13.79
CA TRP A 57 -0.38 1.92 -14.96
C TRP A 57 -1.78 2.44 -15.33
N LEU A 58 -2.70 2.56 -14.37
CA LEU A 58 -4.06 3.05 -14.60
C LEU A 58 -4.10 4.46 -15.17
N THR A 59 -3.16 5.32 -14.81
CA THR A 59 -3.06 6.70 -15.32
C THR A 59 -2.18 6.85 -16.55
N SER A 60 -1.55 5.77 -17.01
CA SER A 60 -0.74 5.76 -18.23
C SER A 60 -1.61 5.70 -19.49
N PRO A 61 -1.10 6.13 -20.65
CA PRO A 61 -1.81 5.96 -21.93
C PRO A 61 -2.16 4.50 -22.26
N ALA A 62 -1.45 3.52 -21.69
CA ALA A 62 -1.66 2.10 -21.97
C ALA A 62 -2.96 1.55 -21.37
N SER A 63 -3.48 2.14 -20.29
CA SER A 63 -4.77 1.73 -19.72
C SER A 63 -5.95 2.19 -20.58
N GLY A 64 -5.78 3.30 -21.30
CA GLY A 64 -6.86 4.00 -22.01
C GLY A 64 -7.98 4.52 -21.12
N TRP A 65 -7.80 4.48 -19.78
CA TRP A 65 -8.85 4.81 -18.82
C TRP A 65 -8.80 6.29 -18.41
N ASP A 66 -9.93 6.99 -18.59
CA ASP A 66 -10.13 8.31 -18.00
C ASP A 66 -10.73 8.16 -16.60
N LYS A 67 -9.93 8.48 -15.57
CA LYS A 67 -10.36 8.45 -14.16
C LYS A 67 -11.55 9.36 -13.84
N ASN A 68 -11.87 10.34 -14.70
CA ASN A 68 -12.98 11.27 -14.50
C ASN A 68 -14.24 10.89 -15.30
N SER A 69 -14.21 9.82 -16.09
CA SER A 69 -15.35 9.42 -16.94
C SER A 69 -16.55 8.90 -16.13
N GLY A 70 -16.32 8.47 -14.89
CA GLY A 70 -17.31 7.77 -14.06
C GLY A 70 -17.42 6.28 -14.39
N GLU A 71 -16.66 5.78 -15.37
CA GLU A 71 -16.59 4.36 -15.71
C GLU A 71 -15.60 3.62 -14.81
N ALA A 72 -15.85 2.33 -14.61
CA ALA A 72 -14.96 1.47 -13.86
C ALA A 72 -13.59 1.33 -14.57
N PRO A 73 -12.47 1.24 -13.83
CA PRO A 73 -11.17 0.99 -14.43
C PRO A 73 -11.12 -0.37 -15.14
N PRO A 74 -10.31 -0.50 -16.20
CA PRO A 74 -10.12 -1.76 -16.91
C PRO A 74 -9.43 -2.80 -16.02
N ALA A 75 -9.53 -4.07 -16.44
CA ALA A 75 -8.76 -5.14 -15.81
C ALA A 75 -7.26 -4.89 -15.94
N LEU A 76 -6.51 -5.22 -14.88
CA LEU A 76 -5.05 -5.10 -14.89
C LEU A 76 -4.43 -6.21 -15.76
N PRO A 77 -3.43 -5.89 -16.60
CA PRO A 77 -2.62 -6.89 -17.28
C PRO A 77 -1.88 -7.78 -16.28
N GLU A 78 -1.55 -9.00 -16.71
CA GLU A 78 -0.87 -10.00 -15.88
C GLU A 78 0.47 -9.48 -15.34
N ASP A 79 1.27 -8.80 -16.18
CA ASP A 79 2.55 -8.25 -15.74
C ASP A 79 2.41 -7.18 -14.64
N VAL A 80 1.29 -6.46 -14.63
CA VAL A 80 1.00 -5.46 -13.59
C VAL A 80 0.63 -6.13 -12.28
N ILE A 81 -0.14 -7.20 -12.36
CA ILE A 81 -0.53 -8.02 -11.21
C ILE A 81 0.73 -8.66 -10.59
N GLU A 82 1.57 -9.30 -11.41
CA GLU A 82 2.80 -9.96 -10.96
C GLU A 82 3.76 -8.98 -10.29
N LYS A 83 4.08 -7.86 -10.96
CA LYS A 83 4.95 -6.82 -10.41
C LYS A 83 4.40 -6.18 -9.14
N THR A 84 3.08 -6.11 -9.01
CA THR A 84 2.44 -5.63 -7.78
C THR A 84 2.65 -6.66 -6.67
N ARG A 85 2.35 -7.93 -6.91
CA ARG A 85 2.57 -9.04 -5.95
C ARG A 85 4.03 -9.09 -5.48
N GLU A 86 4.98 -9.01 -6.39
CA GLU A 86 6.42 -9.02 -6.07
C GLU A 86 6.81 -7.93 -5.07
N ARG A 87 6.22 -6.73 -5.18
CA ARG A 87 6.49 -5.63 -4.24
C ARG A 87 5.94 -5.90 -2.84
N TYR A 88 4.72 -6.45 -2.73
CA TYR A 88 4.17 -6.84 -1.42
C TYR A 88 4.99 -7.95 -0.78
N VAL A 89 5.39 -8.95 -1.56
CA VAL A 89 6.28 -10.03 -1.09
C VAL A 89 7.59 -9.44 -0.61
N ALA A 90 8.26 -8.60 -1.41
CA ALA A 90 9.52 -7.98 -1.03
C ALA A 90 9.39 -7.15 0.26
N ALA A 91 8.33 -6.34 0.39
CA ALA A 91 8.07 -5.57 1.60
C ALA A 91 7.85 -6.47 2.82
N TYR A 92 7.02 -7.51 2.70
CA TYR A 92 6.78 -8.48 3.77
C TYR A 92 8.09 -9.16 4.20
N GLU A 93 8.86 -9.70 3.26
CA GLU A 93 10.09 -10.43 3.58
C GLU A 93 11.15 -9.52 4.20
N GLN A 94 11.28 -8.27 3.73
CA GLN A 94 12.22 -7.30 4.29
C GLN A 94 11.84 -6.85 5.71
N LEU A 95 10.54 -6.61 5.96
CA LEU A 95 10.07 -6.12 7.26
C LEU A 95 10.05 -7.22 8.32
N THR A 96 9.71 -8.45 7.94
CA THR A 96 9.51 -9.55 8.88
C THR A 96 10.73 -10.47 9.00
N GLY A 97 11.62 -10.48 8.00
CA GLY A 97 12.70 -11.46 7.88
C GLY A 97 12.22 -12.87 7.55
N GLN A 98 10.93 -13.07 7.24
CA GLN A 98 10.34 -14.37 6.92
C GLN A 98 10.14 -14.52 5.42
N LYS A 99 10.15 -15.76 4.92
CA LYS A 99 9.87 -16.06 3.51
C LYS A 99 8.37 -16.15 3.26
N PHE A 100 7.91 -15.53 2.18
CA PHE A 100 6.54 -15.66 1.71
C PHE A 100 6.45 -16.85 0.77
N SER A 101 5.69 -17.88 1.15
CA SER A 101 5.54 -19.14 0.41
C SER A 101 4.11 -19.41 0.02
#